data_AF-A0A9E5R4D6-F1
#
_entry.id   AF-A0A9E5R4D6-F1
#
_cell.length_a   1.000
_cell.length_b   1.000
_cell.length_c   1.000
_cell.angle_alpha   90.00
_cell.angle_beta   90.00
_cell.angle_gamma   90.00
#
_symmetry.space_group_name_H-M   'P 1'
#
loop_
_entity.id
_entity.type
_entity.pdbx_description
1 polymer ?
#
loop_
_entity_poly.entity_id
_entity_poly.type
_entity_poly.pdbx_seq_one_letter_code
_entity_poly.pdbx_strand_id
1 'polypeptide(L)'
;MPLFGFFEQRFPIPGEFNNPFDLAEIQVQAAFVAPSGEVVQVPAFFDPATGEWVVRFTPMRAGTWEYSVSTQGSAAQTVATGELTVEATAGPGFMQLASDGQHFAFQDGLPFVPIGYNLPWATDLEAAIDWLEVLRPQAAPMPALSSILPGSRAWIGTPPLAIIRITKLPCWPWIRCWKPPPRVGSPYRLP
;
A
#
# COMPACT_ATOMS: atom_id res chain seq x y z
N MET A 1 1.07 -16.32 -14.45
CA MET A 1 0.50 -15.10 -13.82
C MET A 1 0.84 -13.88 -14.68
N PRO A 2 0.05 -12.79 -14.67
CA PRO A 2 0.36 -11.61 -15.47
C PRO A 2 1.59 -10.85 -14.94
N LEU A 3 2.33 -10.19 -15.85
CA LEU A 3 3.37 -9.21 -15.53
C LEU A 3 2.79 -8.09 -14.66
N PHE A 4 3.54 -7.63 -13.66
CA PHE A 4 3.07 -6.71 -12.62
C PHE A 4 1.92 -7.25 -11.75
N GLY A 5 1.59 -8.54 -11.88
CA GLY A 5 0.63 -9.22 -11.03
C GLY A 5 1.16 -9.41 -9.61
N PHE A 6 0.25 -9.76 -8.70
CA PHE A 6 0.56 -10.02 -7.31
C PHE A 6 0.76 -11.52 -7.06
N PHE A 7 1.94 -11.91 -6.59
CA PHE A 7 2.23 -13.25 -6.09
C PHE A 7 2.24 -13.21 -4.57
N GLU A 8 1.39 -14.02 -3.94
CA GLU A 8 1.39 -14.26 -2.50
C GLU A 8 1.47 -15.76 -2.26
N GLN A 9 2.43 -16.18 -1.46
CA GLN A 9 2.54 -17.57 -1.03
C GLN A 9 2.86 -17.63 0.45
N ARG A 10 2.23 -18.60 1.11
CA ARG A 10 2.40 -18.91 2.52
C ARG A 10 3.28 -20.13 2.66
N PHE A 11 4.19 -20.08 3.62
CA PHE A 11 5.15 -21.14 3.90
C PHE A 11 5.09 -21.49 5.39
N PRO A 12 4.77 -22.74 5.74
CA PRO A 12 4.97 -23.22 7.09
C PRO A 12 6.48 -23.37 7.33
N ILE A 13 7.01 -22.59 8.27
CA ILE A 13 8.42 -22.70 8.66
C ILE A 13 8.47 -23.51 9.96
N PRO A 14 9.08 -24.71 9.96
CA PRO A 14 9.17 -25.52 11.17
C PRO A 14 10.10 -24.85 12.18
N GLY A 15 9.67 -24.79 13.44
CA GLY A 15 10.44 -24.23 14.54
C GLY A 15 9.54 -23.62 15.62
N GLU A 16 10.11 -23.46 16.82
CA GLU A 16 9.52 -22.65 17.88
C GLU A 16 10.34 -21.36 18.00
N PHE A 17 9.65 -20.22 18.05
CA PHE A 17 10.24 -18.90 18.16
C PHE A 17 9.56 -18.16 19.32
N ASN A 18 10.34 -17.48 20.14
CA ASN A 18 9.81 -16.66 21.23
C ASN A 18 9.14 -15.41 20.67
N ASN A 19 9.79 -14.78 19.67
CA ASN A 19 9.27 -13.62 18.97
C ASN A 19 9.51 -13.74 17.45
N PRO A 20 8.49 -14.14 16.67
CA PRO A 20 8.62 -14.28 15.22
C PRO A 20 8.76 -12.93 14.48
N PHE A 21 8.73 -11.81 15.18
CA PHE A 21 8.98 -10.47 14.63
C PHE A 21 10.39 -9.95 14.94
N ASP A 22 11.19 -10.68 15.72
CA ASP A 22 12.59 -10.34 15.96
C ASP A 22 13.47 -10.93 14.86
N LEU A 23 14.00 -10.06 14.00
CA LEU A 23 14.87 -10.46 12.88
C LEU A 23 16.19 -11.11 13.35
N ALA A 24 16.61 -10.90 14.60
CA ALA A 24 17.78 -11.56 15.17
C ALA A 24 17.49 -13.01 15.60
N GLU A 25 16.24 -13.32 15.91
CA GLU A 25 15.80 -14.68 16.25
C GLU A 25 15.46 -15.47 14.98
N ILE A 26 14.66 -14.87 14.09
CA ILE A 26 14.26 -15.51 12.84
C ILE A 26 14.05 -14.47 11.73
N GLN A 27 14.76 -14.69 10.63
CA GLN A 27 14.56 -13.94 9.40
C GLN A 27 14.24 -14.92 8.28
N VAL A 28 13.13 -14.70 7.58
CA VAL A 28 12.74 -15.51 6.42
C VAL A 28 12.83 -14.64 5.17
N GLN A 29 13.55 -15.13 4.18
CA GLN A 29 13.80 -14.41 2.93
C GLN A 29 13.53 -15.32 1.73
N ALA A 30 12.92 -14.74 0.71
CA ALA A 30 12.75 -15.35 -0.59
C ALA A 30 13.67 -14.67 -1.61
N ALA A 31 14.39 -15.48 -2.38
CA ALA A 31 15.16 -15.02 -3.53
C ALA A 31 14.41 -15.42 -4.81
N PHE A 32 14.18 -14.47 -5.69
CA PHE A 32 13.57 -14.68 -7.01
C PHE A 32 14.61 -14.41 -8.10
N VAL A 33 14.88 -15.39 -8.95
CA VAL A 33 15.83 -15.29 -10.07
C VAL A 33 15.03 -15.04 -11.34
N ALA A 34 15.28 -13.91 -11.98
CA ALA A 34 14.65 -13.51 -13.22
C ALA A 34 15.13 -14.37 -14.41
N PRO A 35 14.38 -14.40 -15.52
CA PRO A 35 14.85 -14.99 -16.78
C PRO A 35 16.19 -14.41 -17.29
N SER A 36 16.52 -13.17 -16.86
CA SER A 36 17.80 -12.51 -17.17
C SER A 36 18.95 -12.87 -16.22
N GLY A 37 18.68 -13.66 -15.17
CA GLY A 37 19.62 -13.96 -14.09
C GLY A 37 19.70 -12.91 -12.98
N GLU A 38 18.87 -11.86 -13.05
CA GLU A 38 18.77 -10.86 -11.97
C GLU A 38 18.13 -11.49 -10.73
N VAL A 39 18.70 -11.24 -9.54
CA VAL A 39 18.18 -11.79 -8.28
C VAL A 39 17.50 -10.70 -7.47
N VAL A 40 16.23 -10.91 -7.14
CA VAL A 40 15.44 -10.02 -6.28
C VAL A 40 15.22 -10.68 -4.92
N GLN A 41 15.71 -10.04 -3.87
CA GLN A 41 15.54 -10.50 -2.49
C GLN A 41 14.29 -9.86 -1.88
N VAL A 42 13.39 -10.70 -1.35
CA VAL A 42 12.11 -10.29 -0.79
C VAL A 42 11.99 -10.85 0.63
N PRO A 43 11.88 -10.00 1.66
CA PRO A 43 11.63 -10.49 3.02
C PRO A 43 10.22 -11.07 3.12
N ALA A 44 10.07 -12.20 3.79
CA ALA A 44 8.77 -12.68 4.23
C ALA A 44 8.37 -11.97 5.53
N PHE A 45 7.07 -11.89 5.80
CA PHE A 45 6.55 -11.41 7.07
C PHE A 45 5.73 -12.49 7.75
N PHE A 46 5.68 -12.46 9.09
CA PHE A 46 4.90 -13.40 9.87
C PHE A 46 3.43 -12.95 9.98
N ASP A 47 2.50 -13.84 9.68
CA ASP A 47 1.06 -13.62 9.86
C ASP A 47 0.60 -14.28 11.18
N PRO A 48 0.31 -13.51 12.24
CA PRO A 48 -0.07 -14.06 13.54
C PRO A 48 -1.46 -14.71 13.53
N ALA A 49 -2.30 -14.45 12.52
CA ALA A 49 -3.61 -15.08 12.42
C ALA A 49 -3.50 -16.55 11.98
N THR A 50 -2.51 -16.89 11.16
CA THR A 50 -2.30 -18.26 10.66
C THR A 50 -1.07 -18.94 11.24
N GLY A 51 -0.12 -18.18 11.78
CA GLY A 51 1.17 -18.68 12.24
C GLY A 51 2.16 -19.00 11.11
N GLU A 52 1.93 -18.46 9.91
CA GLU A 52 2.73 -18.76 8.73
C GLU A 52 3.55 -17.55 8.27
N TRP A 53 4.61 -17.82 7.51
CA TRP A 53 5.39 -16.79 6.84
C TRP A 53 4.85 -16.54 5.44
N VAL A 54 4.64 -15.27 5.11
CA VAL A 54 4.02 -14.84 3.86
C VAL A 54 5.06 -14.09 3.02
N VAL A 55 5.22 -14.51 1.77
CA VAL A 55 6.04 -13.83 0.78
C VAL A 55 5.11 -13.14 -0.21
N ARG A 56 5.37 -11.86 -0.47
CA ARG A 56 4.66 -11.06 -1.48
C ARG A 56 5.63 -10.53 -2.51
N PHE A 57 5.43 -10.89 -3.76
CA PHE A 57 6.30 -10.53 -4.86
C PHE A 57 5.50 -10.02 -6.06
N THR A 58 6.07 -9.05 -6.78
CA THR A 58 5.52 -8.57 -8.03
C THR A 58 6.60 -8.62 -9.11
N PRO A 59 6.50 -9.52 -10.10
CA PRO A 59 7.51 -9.67 -11.12
C PRO A 59 7.50 -8.47 -12.07
N MET A 60 8.70 -7.98 -12.40
CA MET A 60 8.91 -6.84 -13.31
C MET A 60 9.42 -7.28 -14.70
N ARG A 61 9.44 -8.59 -14.97
CA ARG A 61 9.84 -9.16 -16.27
C ARG A 61 9.03 -10.41 -16.60
N ALA A 62 8.63 -10.52 -17.86
CA ALA A 62 7.97 -11.73 -18.37
C ALA A 62 8.98 -12.86 -18.58
N GLY A 63 8.53 -14.10 -18.41
CA GLY A 63 9.33 -15.33 -18.51
C GLY A 63 9.25 -16.19 -17.25
N THR A 64 10.07 -17.24 -17.21
CA THR A 64 10.16 -18.15 -16.07
C THR A 64 11.09 -17.59 -15.01
N TRP A 65 10.55 -17.44 -13.81
CA TRP A 65 11.30 -17.11 -12.60
C TRP A 65 11.47 -18.35 -11.75
N GLU A 66 12.66 -18.52 -11.19
CA GLU A 66 12.91 -19.51 -10.15
C GLU A 66 12.91 -18.81 -8.79
N TYR A 67 12.43 -19.46 -7.74
CA TYR A 67 12.51 -18.92 -6.40
C TYR A 67 12.94 -19.94 -5.36
N SER A 68 13.58 -19.44 -4.31
CA SER A 68 13.94 -20.20 -3.12
C SER A 68 13.58 -19.39 -1.87
N VAL A 69 13.00 -20.05 -0.87
CA VAL A 69 12.71 -19.47 0.44
C VAL A 69 13.64 -20.10 1.46
N SER A 70 14.30 -19.27 2.26
CA SER A 70 15.24 -19.71 3.28
C SER A 70 15.09 -18.94 4.57
N THR A 71 15.38 -19.61 5.69
CA THR A 71 15.62 -18.96 6.98
C THR A 71 17.06 -18.48 7.04
N GLN A 72 17.30 -17.38 7.76
CA GLN A 72 18.62 -16.91 8.15
C GLN A 72 18.75 -16.90 9.67
N GLY A 73 19.99 -16.97 10.17
CA GLY A 73 20.30 -17.10 11.60
C GLY A 73 20.99 -18.43 11.93
N SER A 74 20.86 -18.87 13.18
CA SER A 74 21.47 -20.10 13.70
C SER A 74 20.90 -21.38 13.09
N ALA A 75 19.72 -21.32 12.48
CA ALA A 75 19.05 -22.42 11.79
C ALA A 75 18.80 -22.08 10.32
N ALA A 76 19.83 -21.58 9.61
CA ALA A 76 19.72 -21.27 8.19
C ALA A 76 19.49 -22.53 7.36
N GLN A 77 18.37 -22.58 6.65
CA GLN A 77 18.02 -23.69 5.76
C GLN A 77 17.15 -23.20 4.61
N THR A 78 17.24 -23.88 3.48
CA THR A 78 16.26 -23.70 2.38
C THR A 78 15.02 -24.50 2.73
N VAL A 79 13.87 -23.82 2.73
CA VAL A 79 12.58 -24.37 3.18
C VAL A 79 11.67 -24.70 2.00
N ALA A 80 11.76 -23.91 0.92
CA ALA A 80 10.99 -24.16 -0.28
C ALA A 80 11.76 -23.69 -1.52
N THR A 81 11.48 -24.34 -2.64
CA THR A 81 11.88 -23.89 -3.98
C THR A 81 10.69 -24.04 -4.92
N GLY A 82 10.69 -23.29 -6.02
CA GLY A 82 9.66 -23.41 -7.03
C GLY A 82 9.91 -22.53 -8.23
N GLU A 83 8.97 -22.57 -9.15
CA GLU A 83 8.99 -21.80 -10.38
C GLU A 83 7.73 -20.96 -10.52
N LEU A 84 7.86 -19.82 -11.18
CA LEU A 84 6.79 -18.89 -11.45
C LEU A 84 6.85 -18.47 -12.93
N THR A 85 5.82 -18.85 -13.69
CA THR A 85 5.69 -18.40 -15.09
C THR A 85 4.95 -17.06 -15.14
N VAL A 86 5.63 -16.03 -15.66
CA VAL A 86 5.10 -14.67 -15.80
C VAL A 86 4.83 -14.36 -17.26
N GLU A 87 3.57 -14.08 -17.58
CA GLU A 87 3.11 -13.77 -18.92
C GLU A 87 3.15 -12.25 -19.16
N ALA A 88 3.62 -11.83 -20.34
CA ALA A 88 3.58 -10.43 -20.72
C ALA A 88 2.14 -9.91 -20.67
N THR A 89 1.95 -8.71 -20.14
CA THR A 89 0.64 -8.06 -20.03
C THR A 89 0.70 -6.70 -20.69
N ALA A 90 -0.37 -6.34 -21.40
CA ALA A 90 -0.54 -4.99 -21.92
C ALA A 90 -0.90 -4.05 -20.76
N GLY A 91 -0.06 -3.06 -20.54
CA GLY A 91 -0.26 -2.08 -19.48
C GLY A 91 0.98 -1.23 -19.30
N PRO A 92 0.83 -0.04 -18.71
CA PRO A 92 1.92 0.92 -18.67
C PRO A 92 3.03 0.52 -17.68
N GLY A 93 2.77 -0.44 -16.80
CA GLY A 93 3.69 -0.89 -15.76
C GLY A 93 3.75 0.09 -14.59
N PHE A 94 4.85 0.05 -13.83
CA PHE A 94 5.00 0.92 -12.67
C PHE A 94 5.35 2.36 -13.06
N MET A 95 4.93 3.32 -12.23
CA MET A 95 5.37 4.71 -12.32
C MET A 95 6.83 4.83 -11.87
N GLN A 96 7.61 5.60 -12.61
CA GLN A 96 9.02 5.91 -12.36
C GLN A 96 9.33 7.37 -12.68
N LEU A 97 10.51 7.84 -12.26
CA LEU A 97 11.01 9.15 -12.71
C LEU A 97 11.31 9.10 -14.21
N ALA A 98 10.85 10.10 -14.96
CA ALA A 98 11.12 10.22 -16.37
C ALA A 98 12.62 10.52 -16.62
N SER A 99 13.07 10.26 -17.84
CA SER A 99 14.49 10.44 -18.24
C SER A 99 15.03 11.87 -18.09
N ASP A 100 14.14 12.87 -18.04
CA ASP A 100 14.50 14.26 -17.78
C ASP A 100 14.75 14.57 -16.29
N GLY A 101 14.46 13.63 -15.40
CA GLY A 101 14.62 13.78 -13.96
C GLY A 101 13.62 14.74 -13.30
N GLN A 102 12.60 15.21 -14.02
CA GLN A 102 11.66 16.23 -13.55
C GLN A 102 10.20 15.77 -13.56
N HIS A 103 9.84 14.83 -14.42
CA HIS A 103 8.47 14.35 -14.55
C HIS A 103 8.34 12.88 -14.14
N PHE A 104 7.10 12.41 -14.01
CA PHE A 104 6.82 10.99 -13.86
C PHE A 104 6.34 10.40 -15.18
N ALA A 105 6.75 9.16 -15.43
CA ALA A 105 6.27 8.36 -16.54
C ALA A 105 6.08 6.93 -16.07
N PHE A 106 5.23 6.18 -16.75
CA PHE A 106 5.16 4.76 -16.58
C PHE A 106 6.35 4.05 -17.27
N GLN A 107 6.51 2.76 -17.03
CA GLN A 107 7.59 1.95 -17.61
C GLN A 107 7.53 1.84 -19.13
N ASP A 108 6.34 1.98 -19.72
CA ASP A 108 6.17 2.07 -21.17
C ASP A 108 6.47 3.47 -21.75
N GLY A 109 6.80 4.44 -20.90
CA GLY A 109 7.12 5.81 -21.28
C GLY A 109 5.92 6.75 -21.34
N LEU A 110 4.70 6.28 -21.09
CA LEU A 110 3.53 7.17 -21.02
C LEU A 110 3.68 8.16 -19.87
N PRO A 111 3.42 9.46 -20.08
CA PRO A 111 3.54 10.47 -19.02
C PRO A 111 2.49 10.23 -17.94
N PHE A 112 2.89 10.45 -16.68
CA PHE A 112 2.01 10.40 -15.53
C PHE A 112 1.98 11.76 -14.83
N VAL A 113 0.78 12.32 -14.68
CA VAL A 113 0.55 13.60 -13.98
C VAL A 113 -0.15 13.28 -12.65
N PRO A 114 0.55 13.33 -11.51
CA PRO A 114 -0.07 13.06 -10.21
C PRO A 114 -0.99 14.21 -9.80
N ILE A 115 -2.30 14.00 -9.92
CA ILE A 115 -3.31 14.90 -9.35
C ILE A 115 -3.81 14.27 -8.05
N GLY A 116 -3.35 14.82 -6.92
CA GLY A 116 -3.73 14.34 -5.59
C GLY A 116 -4.91 15.12 -5.00
N TYR A 117 -5.73 14.42 -4.21
CA TYR A 117 -6.74 15.02 -3.33
C TYR A 117 -6.27 14.95 -1.89
N ASN A 118 -6.35 16.07 -1.17
CA ASN A 118 -6.17 16.06 0.28
C ASN A 118 -7.51 15.72 0.95
N LEU A 119 -7.68 14.46 1.31
CA LEU A 119 -8.85 13.97 2.04
C LEU A 119 -8.50 13.79 3.51
N PRO A 120 -9.44 14.09 4.43
CA PRO A 120 -9.30 13.62 5.80
C PRO A 120 -9.30 12.09 5.81
N TRP A 121 -8.51 11.52 6.71
CA TRP A 121 -8.57 10.11 7.07
C TRP A 121 -10.01 9.62 7.27
N ALA A 122 -10.30 8.42 6.73
CA ALA A 122 -11.56 7.75 6.98
C ALA A 122 -11.55 7.15 8.40
N THR A 123 -12.62 7.37 9.15
CA THR A 123 -12.79 6.80 10.50
C THR A 123 -13.24 5.34 10.48
N ASP A 124 -13.80 4.92 9.36
CA ASP A 124 -14.40 3.61 9.12
C ASP A 124 -14.45 3.33 7.61
N LEU A 125 -14.84 2.10 7.26
CA LEU A 125 -14.91 1.65 5.86
C LEU A 125 -15.99 2.40 5.07
N GLU A 126 -17.10 2.78 5.71
CA GLU A 126 -18.20 3.50 5.05
C GLU A 126 -17.74 4.90 4.62
N ALA A 127 -17.10 5.64 5.53
CA ALA A 127 -16.50 6.93 5.22
C ALA A 127 -15.47 6.83 4.09
N ALA A 128 -14.67 5.76 4.05
CA ALA A 128 -13.72 5.53 2.96
C ALA A 128 -14.43 5.30 1.61
N ILE A 129 -15.49 4.49 1.60
CA ILE A 129 -16.28 4.21 0.40
C ILE A 129 -16.96 5.49 -0.10
N ASP A 130 -17.58 6.28 0.79
CA ASP A 130 -18.21 7.55 0.45
C ASP A 130 -17.23 8.50 -0.26
N TRP A 131 -16.01 8.63 0.27
CA TRP A 131 -14.98 9.45 -0.37
C TRP A 131 -14.63 8.93 -1.78
N LEU A 132 -14.49 7.60 -1.94
CA LEU A 132 -14.18 6.99 -3.23
C LEU A 132 -15.31 7.19 -4.24
N GLU A 133 -16.57 7.11 -3.82
CA GLU A 133 -17.72 7.35 -4.70
C GLU A 133 -17.77 8.80 -5.19
N VAL A 134 -17.45 9.78 -4.33
CA VAL A 134 -17.37 11.20 -4.71
C VAL A 134 -16.23 11.46 -5.70
N LEU A 135 -15.11 10.77 -5.54
CA LEU A 135 -13.92 10.97 -6.38
C LEU A 135 -13.98 10.22 -7.71
N ARG A 136 -14.64 9.05 -7.77
CA ARG A 136 -14.72 8.21 -8.97
C ARG A 136 -15.15 8.96 -10.24
N PRO A 137 -16.19 9.82 -10.25
CA PRO A 137 -16.57 10.56 -11.46
C PRO A 137 -15.65 11.75 -11.78
N GLN A 138 -14.84 12.21 -10.81
CA GLN A 138 -13.90 13.32 -10.98
C GLN A 138 -12.52 12.83 -11.48
N ALA A 139 -12.23 11.55 -11.27
CA ALA A 139 -11.16 10.85 -11.95
C ALA A 139 -11.54 10.73 -13.44
N ALA A 140 -11.11 11.71 -14.24
CA ALA A 140 -10.76 11.46 -15.64
C ALA A 140 -9.81 10.24 -15.71
N PRO A 141 -9.52 9.61 -16.87
CA PRO A 141 -8.84 8.31 -16.94
C PRO A 141 -7.34 8.39 -16.56
N MET A 142 -7.06 8.75 -15.31
CA MET A 142 -5.75 8.98 -14.71
C MET A 142 -5.82 8.45 -13.27
N PRO A 143 -4.89 7.57 -12.86
CA PRO A 143 -4.92 7.00 -11.53
C PRO A 143 -4.62 8.08 -10.47
N ALA A 144 -5.57 8.30 -9.56
CA ALA A 144 -5.38 9.15 -8.38
C ALA A 144 -4.79 8.33 -7.23
N LEU A 145 -3.74 8.83 -6.57
CA LEU A 145 -3.26 8.26 -5.32
C LEU A 145 -4.09 8.78 -4.14
N SER A 146 -4.68 7.87 -3.36
CA SER A 146 -5.17 8.14 -2.01
C SER A 146 -4.50 7.17 -1.03
N SER A 147 -3.99 7.68 0.09
CA SER A 147 -3.44 6.87 1.16
C SER A 147 -4.49 6.68 2.26
N ILE A 148 -4.88 5.43 2.54
CA ILE A 148 -5.73 5.05 3.67
C ILE A 148 -4.89 4.14 4.57
N LEU A 149 -4.38 4.66 5.69
CA LEU A 149 -3.76 3.86 6.74
C LEU A 149 -4.64 3.94 8.01
N PRO A 150 -5.05 2.81 8.61
CA PRO A 150 -5.82 2.83 9.84
C PRO A 150 -4.92 3.09 11.06
N GLY A 151 -5.41 3.91 11.99
CA GLY A 151 -4.97 3.84 13.39
C GLY A 151 -4.11 5.01 13.90
N SER A 152 -4.75 6.13 14.23
CA SER A 152 -4.29 6.97 15.34
C SER A 152 -5.48 7.70 15.97
N ARG A 153 -5.80 7.40 17.23
CA ARG A 153 -6.73 8.20 18.04
C ARG A 153 -6.08 9.55 18.29
N ALA A 154 -6.60 10.62 17.69
CA ALA A 154 -6.25 11.98 18.10
C ALA A 154 -6.81 12.24 19.50
N TRP A 155 -5.92 12.33 20.48
CA TRP A 155 -6.22 12.72 21.85
C TRP A 155 -6.56 14.22 21.84
N ILE A 156 -7.85 14.59 21.96
CA ILE A 156 -8.26 15.98 22.19
C ILE A 156 -8.33 16.19 23.70
N GLY A 157 -7.26 16.70 24.29
CA GLY A 157 -7.29 17.20 25.65
C GLY A 157 -8.10 18.50 25.74
N THR A 158 -9.17 18.51 26.51
CA THR A 158 -9.76 19.70 27.15
C THR A 158 -9.28 19.77 28.61
N PRO A 159 -9.33 20.91 29.36
CA PRO A 159 -10.12 22.15 29.18
C PRO A 159 -9.32 23.46 29.62
N PRO A 160 -9.92 24.64 29.99
CA PRO A 160 -11.29 25.15 29.82
C PRO A 160 -11.42 26.54 29.13
N LEU A 161 -12.63 26.81 28.63
CA LEU A 161 -13.27 28.12 28.46
C LEU A 161 -12.49 29.23 27.73
N ALA A 162 -12.53 29.18 26.40
CA ALA A 162 -12.60 30.39 25.60
C ALA A 162 -13.76 30.23 24.60
N ILE A 163 -14.76 31.12 24.69
CA ILE A 163 -15.75 31.30 23.65
C ILE A 163 -15.00 31.82 22.43
N ILE A 164 -14.58 30.91 21.54
CA ILE A 164 -14.06 31.29 20.23
C ILE A 164 -15.28 31.59 19.37
N ARG A 165 -15.60 32.89 19.26
CA ARG A 165 -16.41 33.40 18.16
C ARG A 165 -15.81 32.87 16.86
N ILE A 166 -16.55 32.03 16.14
CA ILE A 166 -16.21 31.65 14.76
C ILE A 166 -16.41 32.89 13.90
N THR A 167 -15.40 33.75 13.89
CA THR A 167 -15.26 34.78 12.87
C THR A 167 -14.69 34.10 11.64
N LYS A 168 -15.37 34.28 10.50
CA LYS A 168 -14.95 33.83 9.17
C LYS A 168 -13.43 34.02 9.01
N LEU A 169 -12.68 32.93 9.00
CA LEU A 169 -11.34 32.95 8.44
C LEU A 169 -11.48 33.26 6.94
N PRO A 170 -10.72 34.20 6.38
CA PRO A 170 -10.80 34.51 4.96
C PRO A 170 -10.30 33.29 4.19
N CYS A 171 -11.19 32.71 3.40
CA CYS A 171 -10.85 31.70 2.42
C CYS A 171 -9.78 32.28 1.50
N TRP A 172 -8.59 31.69 1.48
CA TRP A 172 -7.60 32.01 0.46
C TRP A 172 -8.18 31.57 -0.92
N PRO A 173 -8.17 32.41 -1.98
CA PRO A 173 -8.92 32.21 -3.24
C PRO A 173 -8.66 30.92 -4.06
N TRP A 174 -7.76 30.06 -3.59
CA TRP A 174 -7.13 28.93 -4.29
C TRP A 174 -7.30 27.61 -3.52
N ILE A 175 -7.81 27.64 -2.29
CA ILE A 175 -8.10 26.45 -1.50
C ILE A 175 -9.62 26.24 -1.46
N ARG A 176 -10.12 25.28 -2.25
CA ARG A 176 -11.48 24.75 -2.05
C ARG A 176 -11.44 23.75 -0.90
N CYS A 177 -11.70 24.21 0.32
CA CYS A 177 -12.05 23.31 1.42
C CYS A 177 -13.43 22.72 1.12
N TRP A 178 -13.48 21.47 0.67
CA TRP A 178 -14.74 20.74 0.54
C TRP A 178 -15.21 20.33 1.93
N LYS A 179 -16.40 20.81 2.32
CA LYS A 179 -17.10 20.21 3.46
C LYS A 179 -17.59 18.83 3.04
N PRO A 180 -17.48 17.80 3.89
CA PRO A 180 -18.16 16.53 3.64
C PRO A 180 -19.66 16.80 3.42
N PRO A 181 -20.32 16.04 2.54
CA PRO A 181 -21.75 16.17 2.33
C PRO A 181 -22.49 15.98 3.68
N PRO A 182 -23.59 16.71 3.91
CA PRO A 182 -24.38 16.50 5.12
C PRO A 182 -24.86 15.05 5.17
N ARG A 183 -24.61 14.38 6.30
CA ARG A 183 -25.12 13.02 6.54
C ARG A 183 -26.62 13.01 6.31
N VAL A 184 -27.09 12.18 5.39
CA VAL A 184 -28.53 11.88 5.29
C VAL A 184 -28.87 11.00 6.50
N GLY A 185 -29.47 11.60 7.53
CA GLY A 185 -30.13 10.85 8.62
C GLY A 185 -29.47 10.82 10.00
N SER A 186 -28.84 11.89 10.50
CA SER A 186 -28.47 11.96 11.93
C SER A 186 -29.48 12.79 12.75
N PRO A 187 -30.14 12.24 13.79
CA PRO A 187 -31.12 12.97 14.61
C PRO A 187 -30.51 13.87 15.69
N TYR A 188 -29.17 13.98 15.77
CA TYR A 188 -28.54 14.77 16.83
C TYR A 188 -28.37 16.23 16.43
N ARG A 189 -29.38 17.04 16.76
CA ARG A 189 -29.26 18.50 16.88
C ARG A 189 -28.60 18.78 18.24
N LEU A 190 -27.33 19.19 18.26
CA LEU A 190 -26.70 19.71 19.46
C LEU A 190 -27.11 21.20 19.67
N PRO A 191 -27.32 21.64 20.92
CA PRO A 191 -27.73 23.01 21.29
C PRO A 191 -26.68 24.08 20.96
#